data_AF-A0A955R2G5-F1
#
_entry.id   AF-A0A955R2G5-F1
#
_cell.length_a   1.000
_cell.length_b   1.000
_cell.length_c   1.000
_cell.angle_alpha   90.00
_cell.angle_beta   90.00
_cell.angle_gamma   90.00
#
_symmetry.space_group_name_H-M   'P 1'
#
loop_
_entity.id
_entity.type
_entity.pdbx_description
1 polymer ?
#
loop_
_entity_poly.entity_id
_entity_poly.type
_entity_poly.pdbx_seq_one_letter_code
_entity_poly.pdbx_strand_id
1 'polypeptide(L)'
;MENTALPAGLLAGPKRINLFYLHELFRHTATMVRAALRDEIGADIPLSAGMWGGSYLVADDTGVSRTNVVRLYCIVSIPQNTPLDEKENLERFMSIYQNLFQENFAKYSLELVDPHWGEPIPYTNRKRPTTAMQLWDATKRVNFVRAFFVWNRATWAEAIIYDTIRNIKVIKELLNLDRRPPHKATQELKFCLQDVLIIYFTLRPVLTPDFVEHAEPIVQELFDQFISGLHDPEQVQEQFLNVYKNALVYGYEEALEGPYKEHGLNIHTIEDWPEDRINFVPDSIKSILAPALEAKFNWFRKNLARQTH
;
A
#
# COMPACT_ATOMS: atom_id res chain seq x y z
N MET A 1 14.41 -22.18 -2.18
CA MET A 1 13.81 -22.06 -3.53
C MET A 1 12.43 -21.45 -3.32
N GLU A 2 12.24 -20.18 -3.66
CA GLU A 2 10.89 -19.59 -3.69
C GLU A 2 10.07 -20.34 -4.73
N ASN A 3 8.87 -20.78 -4.35
CA ASN A 3 7.97 -21.48 -5.25
C ASN A 3 7.54 -20.49 -6.35
N THR A 4 8.03 -20.66 -7.56
CA THR A 4 7.76 -19.79 -8.72
C THR A 4 6.41 -20.09 -9.37
N ALA A 5 5.61 -20.99 -8.80
CA ALA A 5 4.27 -21.26 -9.29
C ALA A 5 3.30 -20.17 -8.85
N LEU A 6 2.48 -19.69 -9.79
CA LEU A 6 1.40 -18.78 -9.50
C LEU A 6 0.35 -19.42 -8.58
N PRO A 7 -0.20 -18.68 -7.60
CA PRO A 7 -1.15 -19.24 -6.65
C PRO A 7 -2.49 -19.57 -7.31
N ALA A 8 -2.92 -20.83 -7.31
CA ALA A 8 -4.15 -21.26 -8.01
C ALA A 8 -5.45 -20.63 -7.44
N GLY A 9 -5.46 -20.19 -6.18
CA GLY A 9 -6.66 -19.77 -5.46
C GLY A 9 -6.91 -18.26 -5.37
N LEU A 10 -6.33 -17.43 -6.25
CA LEU A 10 -6.45 -15.97 -6.15
C LEU A 10 -7.90 -15.50 -6.06
N LEU A 11 -8.77 -16.01 -6.94
CA LEU A 11 -10.21 -15.74 -6.91
C LEU A 11 -10.89 -16.76 -5.99
N ALA A 12 -11.22 -16.33 -4.77
CA ALA A 12 -11.90 -17.14 -3.77
C ALA A 12 -13.44 -17.14 -3.91
N GLY A 13 -13.95 -16.62 -5.04
CA GLY A 13 -15.38 -16.51 -5.35
C GLY A 13 -15.70 -15.28 -6.22
N PRO A 14 -16.99 -15.07 -6.58
CA PRO A 14 -17.40 -14.04 -7.54
C PRO A 14 -17.07 -12.60 -7.12
N LYS A 15 -16.98 -12.32 -5.82
CA LYS A 15 -16.67 -11.01 -5.24
C LYS A 15 -15.52 -11.05 -4.23
N ARG A 16 -14.84 -12.19 -4.12
CA ARG A 16 -13.88 -12.50 -3.07
C ARG A 16 -12.50 -12.74 -3.68
N ILE A 17 -11.47 -12.17 -3.07
CA ILE A 17 -10.08 -12.34 -3.48
C ILE A 17 -9.32 -12.87 -2.27
N ASN A 18 -8.44 -13.84 -2.49
CA ASN A 18 -7.47 -14.22 -1.49
C ASN A 18 -6.30 -13.24 -1.54
N LEU A 19 -6.22 -12.38 -0.51
CA LEU A 19 -5.27 -11.28 -0.41
C LEU A 19 -3.86 -11.74 -0.07
N PHE A 20 -3.69 -12.94 0.49
CA PHE A 20 -2.38 -13.57 0.60
C PHE A 20 -1.87 -13.98 -0.78
N TYR A 21 -2.69 -14.65 -1.58
CA TYR A 21 -2.32 -15.01 -2.95
C TYR A 21 -2.14 -13.80 -3.86
N LEU A 22 -2.88 -12.71 -3.65
CA LEU A 22 -2.64 -11.44 -4.34
C LEU A 22 -1.26 -10.85 -4.01
N HIS A 23 -0.87 -10.89 -2.73
CA HIS A 23 0.46 -10.47 -2.30
C HIS A 23 1.57 -11.31 -2.96
N GLU A 24 1.41 -12.64 -2.98
CA GLU A 24 2.38 -13.54 -3.62
C GLU A 24 2.42 -13.34 -5.15
N LEU A 25 1.30 -13.03 -5.81
CA LEU A 25 1.25 -12.67 -7.23
C LEU A 25 2.11 -11.43 -7.53
N PHE A 26 2.03 -10.39 -6.69
CA PHE A 26 2.84 -9.19 -6.85
C PHE A 26 4.33 -9.48 -6.66
N ARG A 27 4.70 -10.27 -5.65
CA ARG A 27 6.08 -10.73 -5.44
C ARG A 27 6.60 -11.53 -6.63
N HIS A 28 5.80 -12.48 -7.12
CA HIS A 28 6.13 -13.28 -8.29
C HIS A 28 6.37 -12.42 -9.53
N THR A 29 5.51 -11.42 -9.77
CA THR A 29 5.67 -10.49 -10.89
C THR A 29 6.98 -9.71 -10.78
N ALA A 30 7.35 -9.17 -9.62
CA ALA A 30 8.63 -8.48 -9.45
C ALA A 30 9.84 -9.40 -9.72
N THR A 31 9.77 -10.67 -9.32
CA THR A 31 10.80 -11.66 -9.65
C THR A 31 10.91 -11.91 -11.16
N MET A 32 9.78 -12.04 -11.86
CA MET A 32 9.77 -12.20 -13.32
C MET A 32 10.31 -10.95 -14.04
N VAL A 33 9.92 -9.75 -13.59
CA VAL A 33 10.40 -8.49 -14.17
C VAL A 33 11.91 -8.38 -13.98
N ARG A 34 12.43 -8.72 -12.80
CA ARG A 34 13.88 -8.75 -12.55
C ARG A 34 14.61 -9.69 -13.50
N ALA A 35 14.05 -10.88 -13.75
CA ALA A 35 14.63 -11.84 -14.70
C ALA A 35 14.63 -11.28 -16.14
N ALA A 36 13.50 -10.72 -16.58
CA ALA A 36 13.38 -10.11 -17.90
C ALA A 36 14.32 -8.91 -18.08
N LEU A 37 14.45 -8.05 -17.06
CA LEU A 37 15.43 -6.96 -17.07
C LEU A 37 16.86 -7.48 -17.23
N ARG A 38 17.25 -8.53 -16.50
CA ARG A 38 18.59 -9.10 -16.64
C ARG A 38 18.85 -9.56 -18.08
N ASP A 39 17.86 -10.12 -18.74
CA ASP A 39 17.99 -10.63 -20.11
C ASP A 39 17.97 -9.50 -21.16
N GLU A 40 17.16 -8.44 -20.96
CA GLU A 40 17.00 -7.33 -21.91
C GLU A 40 18.00 -6.18 -21.74
N ILE A 41 18.36 -5.83 -20.50
CA ILE A 41 19.26 -4.70 -20.18
C ILE A 41 20.59 -5.15 -19.58
N GLY A 42 20.81 -6.45 -19.40
CA GLY A 42 22.08 -7.00 -18.91
C GLY A 42 22.37 -6.69 -17.44
N ALA A 43 21.36 -6.27 -16.66
CA ALA A 43 21.54 -5.81 -15.29
C ALA A 43 20.68 -6.60 -14.30
N ASP A 44 21.29 -7.06 -13.21
CA ASP A 44 20.59 -7.70 -12.10
C ASP A 44 20.07 -6.64 -11.12
N ILE A 45 18.84 -6.18 -11.34
CA ILE A 45 18.25 -5.08 -10.57
C ILE A 45 17.33 -5.66 -9.49
N PRO A 46 17.67 -5.54 -8.19
CA PRO A 46 16.85 -6.10 -7.13
C PRO A 46 15.55 -5.32 -6.97
N LEU A 47 14.43 -5.97 -7.28
CA LEU A 47 13.08 -5.45 -7.07
C LEU A 47 12.45 -6.10 -5.84
N SER A 48 11.65 -5.34 -5.10
CA SER A 48 10.75 -5.86 -4.08
C SER A 48 9.34 -5.38 -4.38
N ALA A 49 8.35 -6.24 -4.21
CA ALA A 49 6.95 -5.86 -4.38
C ALA A 49 6.06 -6.54 -3.35
N GLY A 50 4.96 -5.88 -3.01
CA GLY A 50 3.97 -6.39 -2.07
C GLY A 50 2.64 -5.68 -2.24
N MET A 51 1.62 -6.19 -1.55
CA MET A 51 0.30 -5.58 -1.56
C MET A 51 0.27 -4.28 -0.75
N TRP A 52 -0.40 -3.25 -1.27
CA TRP A 52 -0.59 -1.94 -0.64
C TRP A 52 -2.09 -1.67 -0.34
N GLY A 53 -2.38 -0.61 0.41
CA GLY A 53 -3.75 -0.08 0.57
C GLY A 53 -4.62 -0.82 1.60
N GLY A 54 -3.99 -1.51 2.56
CA GLY A 54 -4.60 -2.16 3.73
C GLY A 54 -5.79 -3.09 3.47
N SER A 55 -6.00 -3.54 2.23
CA SER A 55 -7.10 -4.47 1.92
C SER A 55 -6.96 -5.77 2.72
N TYR A 56 -5.74 -6.16 3.12
CA TYR A 56 -5.51 -7.33 3.98
C TYR A 56 -6.19 -7.23 5.35
N LEU A 57 -6.54 -6.02 5.81
CA LEU A 57 -7.20 -5.82 7.09
C LEU A 57 -8.60 -6.42 7.11
N VAL A 58 -9.26 -6.46 5.95
CA VAL A 58 -10.60 -7.03 5.83
C VAL A 58 -10.59 -8.52 5.53
N ALA A 59 -9.45 -9.21 5.53
CA ALA A 59 -9.41 -10.66 5.28
C ALA A 59 -9.77 -11.51 6.50
N ASP A 60 -10.30 -12.70 6.25
CA ASP A 60 -10.35 -13.78 7.23
C ASP A 60 -8.97 -14.40 7.50
N ASP A 61 -8.96 -15.44 8.31
CA ASP A 61 -7.74 -16.03 8.83
C ASP A 61 -6.87 -16.72 7.78
N THR A 62 -7.43 -16.94 6.59
CA THR A 62 -6.76 -17.57 5.43
C THR A 62 -6.39 -16.57 4.34
N GLY A 63 -6.67 -15.29 4.56
CA GLY A 63 -6.42 -14.23 3.61
C GLY A 63 -7.59 -13.94 2.67
N VAL A 64 -8.73 -14.63 2.77
CA VAL A 64 -9.89 -14.36 1.90
C VAL A 64 -10.61 -13.10 2.36
N SER A 65 -10.73 -12.12 1.47
CA SER A 65 -11.30 -10.80 1.76
C SER A 65 -12.76 -10.86 2.22
N ARG A 66 -13.14 -10.37 3.40
CA ARG A 66 -14.52 -10.35 3.96
C ARG A 66 -15.52 -9.46 3.23
N THR A 67 -15.03 -8.55 2.40
CA THR A 67 -15.85 -7.65 1.60
C THR A 67 -15.47 -7.77 0.12
N ASN A 68 -16.21 -7.04 -0.73
CA ASN A 68 -15.89 -6.99 -2.15
C ASN A 68 -14.65 -6.10 -2.38
N VAL A 69 -13.56 -6.70 -2.85
CA VAL A 69 -12.34 -5.99 -3.20
C VAL A 69 -12.33 -5.73 -4.71
N VAL A 70 -12.42 -4.45 -5.08
CA VAL A 70 -12.53 -4.00 -6.47
C VAL A 70 -11.37 -3.13 -6.92
N ARG A 71 -10.38 -2.85 -6.07
CA ARG A 71 -9.18 -2.09 -6.43
C ARG A 71 -7.98 -2.85 -5.87
N LEU A 72 -7.06 -3.25 -6.75
CA LEU A 72 -5.91 -4.05 -6.37
C LEU A 72 -4.67 -3.16 -6.41
N TYR A 73 -3.98 -3.04 -5.27
CA TYR A 73 -2.84 -2.16 -5.18
C TYR A 73 -1.56 -2.91 -4.82
N CYS A 74 -0.49 -2.55 -5.52
CA CYS A 74 0.86 -3.04 -5.29
C CYS A 74 1.81 -1.87 -5.02
N ILE A 75 2.76 -2.06 -4.13
CA ILE A 75 3.92 -1.17 -3.98
C ILE A 75 5.18 -1.91 -4.42
N VAL A 76 6.03 -1.24 -5.18
CA VAL A 76 7.22 -1.78 -5.82
C VAL A 76 8.41 -0.87 -5.49
N SER A 77 9.44 -1.43 -4.90
CA SER A 77 10.70 -0.72 -4.64
C SER A 77 11.64 -0.88 -5.83
N ILE A 78 12.10 0.26 -6.37
CA ILE A 78 13.07 0.34 -7.47
C ILE A 78 14.38 0.97 -6.98
N PRO A 79 15.53 0.27 -7.05
CA PRO A 79 16.79 0.79 -6.54
C PRO A 79 17.35 1.92 -7.43
N GLN A 80 17.82 2.99 -6.79
CA GLN A 80 18.60 4.05 -7.44
C GLN A 80 20.04 3.60 -7.69
N ASN A 81 20.78 4.39 -8.46
CA ASN A 81 22.15 4.10 -8.89
C ASN A 81 22.23 2.77 -9.66
N THR A 82 21.22 2.54 -10.49
CA THR A 82 21.12 1.38 -11.37
C THR A 82 20.83 1.85 -12.80
N PRO A 83 20.93 0.98 -13.81
CA PRO A 83 20.58 1.36 -15.17
C PRO A 83 19.15 1.93 -15.34
N LEU A 84 18.22 1.71 -14.39
CA LEU A 84 16.89 2.32 -14.40
C LEU A 84 16.89 3.84 -14.17
N ASP A 85 18.01 4.42 -13.75
CA ASP A 85 18.12 5.88 -13.62
C ASP A 85 18.06 6.57 -15.00
N GLU A 86 18.41 5.85 -16.05
CA GLU A 86 18.30 6.28 -17.45
C GLU A 86 16.86 6.15 -17.93
N LYS A 87 16.34 7.23 -18.53
CA LYS A 87 14.94 7.32 -18.98
C LYS A 87 14.53 6.17 -19.91
N GLU A 88 15.39 5.82 -20.87
CA GLU A 88 15.10 4.74 -21.83
C GLU A 88 14.96 3.37 -21.15
N ASN A 89 15.83 3.08 -20.17
CA ASN A 89 15.75 1.83 -19.41
C ASN A 89 14.54 1.81 -18.47
N LEU A 90 14.14 2.97 -17.93
CA LEU A 90 12.91 3.09 -17.15
C LEU A 90 11.67 2.83 -18.02
N GLU A 91 11.62 3.36 -19.25
CA GLU A 91 10.52 3.10 -20.20
C GLU A 91 10.44 1.61 -20.58
N ARG A 92 11.59 0.96 -20.79
CA ARG A 92 11.67 -0.50 -21.00
C ARG A 92 11.17 -1.27 -19.78
N PHE A 93 11.63 -0.90 -18.59
CA PHE A 93 11.14 -1.49 -17.33
C PHE A 93 9.62 -1.39 -17.20
N MET A 94 9.04 -0.21 -17.47
CA MET A 94 7.60 -0.03 -17.41
C MET A 94 6.88 -0.93 -18.43
N SER A 95 7.41 -1.04 -19.66
CA SER A 95 6.85 -1.91 -20.69
C SER A 95 6.88 -3.39 -20.28
N ILE A 96 8.00 -3.87 -19.74
CA ILE A 96 8.14 -5.24 -19.22
C ILE A 96 7.16 -5.47 -18.06
N TYR A 97 7.10 -4.53 -17.11
CA TYR A 97 6.23 -4.63 -15.94
C TYR A 97 4.76 -4.70 -16.35
N GLN A 98 4.34 -3.86 -17.30
CA GLN A 98 3.00 -3.84 -17.86
C GLN A 98 2.63 -5.20 -18.48
N ASN A 99 3.48 -5.72 -19.39
CA ASN A 99 3.24 -6.97 -20.07
C ASN A 99 3.10 -8.14 -19.08
N LEU A 100 4.00 -8.22 -18.10
CA LEU A 100 3.95 -9.27 -17.09
C LEU A 100 2.74 -9.14 -16.16
N PHE A 101 2.28 -7.92 -15.86
CA PHE A 101 0.99 -7.71 -15.18
C PHE A 101 -0.16 -8.29 -16.00
N GLN A 102 -0.26 -7.92 -17.29
CA GLN A 102 -1.33 -8.42 -18.16
C GLN A 102 -1.31 -9.95 -18.25
N GLU A 103 -0.15 -10.55 -18.47
CA GLU A 103 0.01 -12.01 -18.57
C GLU A 103 -0.34 -12.73 -17.26
N ASN A 104 0.12 -12.23 -16.13
CA ASN A 104 -0.10 -12.89 -14.85
C ASN A 104 -1.55 -12.77 -14.38
N PHE A 105 -2.20 -11.62 -14.60
CA PHE A 105 -3.61 -11.44 -14.26
C PHE A 105 -4.55 -12.16 -15.24
N ALA A 106 -4.20 -12.29 -16.52
CA ALA A 106 -5.00 -13.04 -17.51
C ALA A 106 -5.18 -14.52 -17.12
N LYS A 107 -4.22 -15.12 -16.42
CA LYS A 107 -4.32 -16.50 -15.89
C LYS A 107 -5.43 -16.67 -14.84
N TYR A 108 -5.94 -15.57 -14.32
CA TYR A 108 -7.08 -15.51 -13.39
C TYR A 108 -8.33 -14.92 -14.03
N SER A 109 -8.40 -14.89 -15.37
CA SER A 109 -9.51 -14.30 -16.11
C SER A 109 -9.74 -12.82 -15.79
N LEU A 110 -8.66 -12.08 -15.49
CA LEU A 110 -8.67 -10.63 -15.35
C LEU A 110 -7.97 -10.02 -16.56
N GLU A 111 -8.72 -9.26 -17.36
CA GLU A 111 -8.23 -8.71 -18.63
C GLU A 111 -7.79 -7.26 -18.43
N LEU A 112 -6.51 -7.08 -18.13
CA LEU A 112 -5.95 -5.76 -17.87
C LEU A 112 -5.67 -4.99 -19.17
N VAL A 113 -6.31 -3.84 -19.34
CA VAL A 113 -6.27 -2.98 -20.53
C VAL A 113 -6.01 -1.51 -20.16
N ASP A 114 -5.83 -0.68 -21.19
CA ASP A 114 -5.66 0.78 -21.11
C ASP A 114 -4.60 1.22 -20.09
N PRO A 115 -3.35 0.79 -20.24
CA PRO A 115 -2.29 1.11 -19.29
C PRO A 115 -2.00 2.61 -19.26
N HIS A 116 -2.00 3.18 -18.06
CA HIS A 116 -1.59 4.56 -17.81
C HIS A 116 -0.48 4.57 -16.79
N TRP A 117 0.66 5.19 -17.10
CA TRP A 117 1.78 5.28 -16.16
C TRP A 117 2.48 6.64 -16.21
N GLY A 118 3.28 6.92 -15.18
CA GLY A 118 4.12 8.11 -15.11
C GLY A 118 3.51 9.27 -14.33
N GLU A 119 2.27 9.13 -13.86
CA GLU A 119 1.65 10.12 -12.96
C GLU A 119 2.43 10.16 -11.63
N PRO A 120 2.97 11.33 -11.24
CA PRO A 120 3.63 11.48 -9.95
C PRO A 120 2.60 11.46 -8.83
N ILE A 121 2.90 10.73 -7.77
CA ILE A 121 2.05 10.67 -6.57
C ILE A 121 2.32 11.91 -5.70
N PRO A 122 1.27 12.61 -5.24
CA PRO A 122 1.41 13.77 -4.34
C PRO A 122 2.18 13.43 -3.06
N TYR A 123 2.81 14.45 -2.47
CA TYR A 123 3.57 14.33 -1.22
C TYR A 123 4.72 13.32 -1.28
N THR A 124 5.34 13.17 -2.44
CA THR A 124 6.57 12.38 -2.62
C THR A 124 7.71 13.26 -3.11
N ASN A 125 8.93 12.72 -3.13
CA ASN A 125 10.15 13.46 -3.45
C ASN A 125 10.03 14.24 -4.78
N ARG A 126 10.44 15.51 -4.81
CA ARG A 126 10.29 16.35 -6.03
C ARG A 126 11.21 15.94 -7.17
N LYS A 127 12.38 15.38 -6.87
CA LYS A 127 13.38 15.00 -7.88
C LYS A 127 13.16 13.59 -8.41
N ARG A 128 12.80 12.67 -7.51
CA ARG A 128 12.53 11.26 -7.80
C ARG A 128 11.16 10.90 -7.21
N PRO A 129 10.05 11.40 -7.80
CA PRO A 129 8.72 11.15 -7.26
C PRO A 129 8.38 9.66 -7.34
N THR A 130 7.55 9.21 -6.39
CA THR A 130 6.84 7.95 -6.57
C THR A 130 5.94 8.13 -7.78
N THR A 131 5.95 7.16 -8.70
CA THR A 131 5.04 7.15 -9.85
C THR A 131 4.10 5.96 -9.74
N ALA A 132 3.00 5.99 -10.49
CA ALA A 132 2.14 4.83 -10.59
C ALA A 132 1.94 4.36 -12.02
N MET A 133 1.63 3.06 -12.15
CA MET A 133 1.02 2.45 -13.32
C MET A 133 -0.35 1.90 -12.92
N GLN A 134 -1.37 2.18 -13.72
CA GLN A 134 -2.72 1.66 -13.54
C GLN A 134 -3.22 1.00 -14.83
N LEU A 135 -3.85 -0.16 -14.69
CA LEU A 135 -4.54 -0.86 -15.76
C LEU A 135 -5.96 -1.21 -15.30
N TRP A 136 -6.93 -1.11 -16.21
CA TRP A 136 -8.33 -1.38 -15.92
C TRP A 136 -8.68 -2.80 -16.32
N ASP A 137 -9.56 -3.44 -15.56
CA ASP A 137 -10.02 -4.79 -15.88
C ASP A 137 -11.27 -4.73 -16.76
N ALA A 138 -11.12 -5.15 -18.03
CA ALA A 138 -12.20 -5.16 -19.02
C ALA A 138 -13.35 -6.11 -18.64
N THR A 139 -13.08 -7.13 -17.82
CA THR A 139 -14.11 -8.05 -17.32
C THR A 139 -14.98 -7.43 -16.22
N LYS A 140 -14.56 -6.28 -15.67
CA LYS A 140 -15.19 -5.56 -14.55
C LYS A 140 -15.30 -6.41 -13.28
N ARG A 141 -14.50 -7.46 -13.15
CA ARG A 141 -14.40 -8.25 -11.92
C ARG A 141 -13.74 -7.45 -10.82
N VAL A 142 -12.75 -6.65 -11.18
CA VAL A 142 -12.22 -5.52 -10.40
C VAL A 142 -12.31 -4.24 -11.24
N ASN A 143 -12.14 -3.08 -10.64
CA ASN A 143 -12.12 -1.81 -11.36
C ASN A 143 -10.77 -1.61 -12.04
N PHE A 144 -9.67 -1.83 -11.29
CA PHE A 144 -8.31 -1.67 -11.78
C PHE A 144 -7.28 -2.34 -10.87
N VAL A 145 -6.08 -2.53 -11.43
CA VAL A 145 -4.85 -2.84 -10.72
C VAL A 145 -3.91 -1.64 -10.82
N ARG A 146 -3.34 -1.20 -9.71
CA ARG A 146 -2.40 -0.06 -9.66
C ARG A 146 -1.12 -0.43 -8.91
N ALA A 147 0.02 -0.24 -9.53
CA ALA A 147 1.35 -0.41 -8.95
C ALA A 147 1.98 0.96 -8.67
N PHE A 148 2.53 1.15 -7.47
CA PHE A 148 3.28 2.34 -7.06
C PHE A 148 4.77 2.03 -7.05
N PHE A 149 5.57 2.80 -7.80
CA PHE A 149 7.01 2.62 -7.91
C PHE A 149 7.73 3.65 -7.03
N VAL A 150 8.34 3.17 -5.94
CA VAL A 150 9.05 3.97 -4.95
C VAL A 150 10.54 3.74 -5.09
N TRP A 151 11.32 4.81 -5.11
CA TRP A 151 12.77 4.74 -5.27
C TRP A 151 13.49 4.22 -4.03
N ASN A 152 14.74 3.81 -4.24
CA ASN A 152 15.68 3.19 -3.30
C ASN A 152 15.46 1.72 -2.97
N ARG A 153 16.58 1.09 -2.58
CA ARG A 153 16.65 -0.32 -2.23
C ARG A 153 16.07 -0.53 -0.84
N ALA A 154 14.74 -0.61 -0.78
CA ALA A 154 14.01 -1.01 0.41
C ALA A 154 13.15 -2.25 0.10
N THR A 155 12.80 -3.01 1.12
CA THR A 155 11.77 -4.04 1.02
C THR A 155 10.40 -3.40 0.76
N TRP A 156 9.44 -4.19 0.28
CA TRP A 156 8.04 -3.74 0.16
C TRP A 156 7.47 -3.28 1.51
N ALA A 157 7.90 -3.89 2.63
CA ALA A 157 7.44 -3.52 3.97
C ALA A 157 7.96 -2.15 4.39
N GLU A 158 9.24 -1.87 4.14
CA GLU A 158 9.82 -0.54 4.32
C GLU A 158 9.12 0.51 3.44
N ALA A 159 8.80 0.15 2.19
CA ALA A 159 8.04 1.02 1.29
C ALA A 159 6.65 1.39 1.82
N ILE A 160 5.96 0.47 2.49
CA ILE A 160 4.68 0.78 3.16
C ILE A 160 4.89 1.77 4.30
N ILE A 161 5.93 1.61 5.11
CA ILE A 161 6.21 2.50 6.25
C ILE A 161 6.52 3.92 5.74
N TYR A 162 7.35 4.03 4.70
CA TYR A 162 7.61 5.32 4.04
C TYR A 162 6.34 5.92 3.44
N ASP A 163 5.55 5.15 2.70
CA ASP A 163 4.30 5.64 2.09
C ASP A 163 3.25 6.03 3.15
N THR A 164 3.31 5.48 4.36
CA THR A 164 2.45 5.89 5.48
C THR A 164 2.66 7.36 5.85
N ILE A 165 3.89 7.88 5.75
CA ILE A 165 4.18 9.31 5.98
C ILE A 165 3.42 10.18 4.96
N ARG A 166 3.51 9.79 3.67
CA ARG A 166 2.78 10.44 2.59
C ARG A 166 1.27 10.37 2.85
N ASN A 167 0.77 9.21 3.28
CA ASN A 167 -0.66 9.02 3.52
C ASN A 167 -1.18 9.90 4.67
N ILE A 168 -0.38 10.08 5.73
CA ILE A 168 -0.68 11.02 6.82
C ILE A 168 -0.82 12.45 6.29
N LYS A 169 0.10 12.90 5.42
CA LYS A 169 0.00 14.24 4.80
C LYS A 169 -1.29 14.40 3.98
N VAL A 170 -1.70 13.36 3.24
CA VAL A 170 -2.96 13.37 2.46
C VAL A 170 -4.18 13.50 3.37
N ILE A 171 -4.33 12.64 4.39
CA ILE A 171 -5.51 12.70 5.26
C ILE A 171 -5.55 13.99 6.09
N LYS A 172 -4.38 14.57 6.40
CA LYS A 172 -4.28 15.84 7.13
C LYS A 172 -4.86 17.01 6.34
N GLU A 173 -4.96 16.95 5.02
CA GLU A 173 -5.69 17.97 4.25
C GLU A 173 -7.15 18.12 4.71
N LEU A 174 -7.76 17.02 5.16
CA LEU A 174 -9.16 16.94 5.58
C LEU A 174 -9.31 16.94 7.11
N LEU A 175 -8.29 16.45 7.83
CA LEU A 175 -8.33 16.22 9.28
C LEU A 175 -7.56 17.26 10.11
N ASN A 176 -7.04 18.33 9.48
CA ASN A 176 -6.35 19.40 10.19
C ASN A 176 -7.33 20.21 11.06
N LEU A 177 -7.13 20.20 12.38
CA LEU A 177 -7.94 20.91 13.37
C LEU A 177 -7.84 22.43 13.29
N ASP A 178 -6.77 22.97 12.68
CA ASP A 178 -6.59 24.40 12.48
C ASP A 178 -7.55 24.97 11.41
N ARG A 179 -8.26 24.08 10.70
CA ARG A 179 -9.20 24.44 9.63
C ARG A 179 -10.54 23.79 9.92
N ARG A 180 -11.64 24.46 9.58
CA ARG A 180 -12.96 23.82 9.69
C ARG A 180 -13.01 22.55 8.82
N PRO A 181 -13.73 21.49 9.25
CA PRO A 181 -13.92 20.30 8.44
C PRO A 181 -14.47 20.69 7.06
N PRO A 182 -13.80 20.31 5.97
CA PRO A 182 -14.24 20.68 4.63
C PRO A 182 -15.52 19.93 4.25
N HIS A 183 -16.37 20.57 3.45
CA HIS A 183 -17.49 19.88 2.80
C HIS A 183 -16.98 19.19 1.54
N LYS A 184 -17.01 17.85 1.52
CA LYS A 184 -16.50 17.01 0.42
C LYS A 184 -17.53 15.99 -0.04
N ALA A 185 -17.33 15.43 -1.24
CA ALA A 185 -18.17 14.35 -1.71
C ALA A 185 -18.02 13.12 -0.78
N THR A 186 -19.12 12.38 -0.56
CA THR A 186 -19.13 11.17 0.27
C THR A 186 -18.01 10.19 -0.09
N GLN A 187 -17.70 10.05 -1.38
CA GLN A 187 -16.65 9.16 -1.85
C GLN A 187 -15.24 9.60 -1.41
N GLU A 188 -14.95 10.91 -1.39
CA GLU A 188 -13.69 11.44 -0.89
C GLU A 188 -13.53 11.19 0.61
N LEU A 189 -14.61 11.42 1.38
CA LEU A 189 -14.61 11.16 2.82
C LEU A 189 -14.40 9.66 3.14
N LYS A 190 -15.02 8.77 2.35
CA LYS A 190 -14.79 7.32 2.47
C LYS A 190 -13.34 6.94 2.20
N PHE A 191 -12.67 7.58 1.23
CA PHE A 191 -11.24 7.32 1.00
C PHE A 191 -10.40 7.81 2.17
N CYS A 192 -10.67 9.00 2.71
CA CYS A 192 -10.00 9.50 3.90
C CYS A 192 -10.15 8.55 5.10
N LEU A 193 -11.38 8.07 5.36
CA LEU A 193 -11.66 7.13 6.45
C LEU A 193 -10.99 5.77 6.23
N GLN A 194 -10.93 5.30 4.99
CA GLN A 194 -10.17 4.09 4.66
C GLN A 194 -8.66 4.29 4.95
N ASP A 195 -8.10 5.44 4.60
CA ASP A 195 -6.69 5.77 4.85
C ASP A 195 -6.38 5.88 6.34
N VAL A 196 -7.31 6.41 7.16
CA VAL A 196 -7.19 6.42 8.63
C VAL A 196 -7.06 5.00 9.18
N LEU A 197 -7.88 4.05 8.72
CA LEU A 197 -7.75 2.64 9.12
C LEU A 197 -6.40 2.07 8.70
N ILE A 198 -5.99 2.29 7.45
CA ILE A 198 -4.71 1.80 6.92
C ILE A 198 -3.54 2.30 7.76
N ILE A 199 -3.52 3.60 8.08
CA ILE A 199 -2.46 4.23 8.88
C ILE A 199 -2.48 3.67 10.30
N TYR A 200 -3.64 3.62 10.96
CA TYR A 200 -3.74 3.09 12.32
C TYR A 200 -3.17 1.68 12.43
N PHE A 201 -3.66 0.74 11.61
CA PHE A 201 -3.22 -0.65 11.71
C PHE A 201 -1.76 -0.84 11.28
N THR A 202 -1.24 0.02 10.42
CA THR A 202 0.19 0.02 10.06
C THR A 202 1.04 0.49 11.24
N LEU A 203 0.67 1.59 11.90
CA LEU A 203 1.46 2.20 12.97
C LEU A 203 1.19 1.62 14.36
N ARG A 204 0.11 0.85 14.55
CA ARG A 204 -0.31 0.32 15.85
C ARG A 204 0.82 -0.23 16.72
N PRO A 205 1.81 -0.98 16.20
CA PRO A 205 2.91 -1.50 17.03
C PRO A 205 3.83 -0.45 17.65
N VAL A 206 3.85 0.79 17.12
CA VAL A 206 4.70 1.89 17.60
C VAL A 206 3.92 3.06 18.18
N LEU A 207 2.59 2.99 18.21
CA LEU A 207 1.75 3.98 18.87
C LEU A 207 1.92 3.92 20.39
N THR A 208 1.84 5.08 21.06
CA THR A 208 1.92 5.14 22.52
C THR A 208 0.69 4.45 23.16
N PRO A 209 0.83 3.83 24.34
CA PRO A 209 -0.30 3.19 25.02
C PRO A 209 -1.51 4.12 25.21
N ASP A 210 -1.27 5.36 25.66
CA ASP A 210 -2.30 6.37 25.88
C ASP A 210 -3.04 6.71 24.57
N PHE A 211 -2.31 6.85 23.46
CA PHE A 211 -2.93 7.09 22.16
C PHE A 211 -3.74 5.88 21.69
N VAL A 212 -3.25 4.65 21.89
CA VAL A 212 -3.99 3.42 21.56
C VAL A 212 -5.28 3.31 22.38
N GLU A 213 -5.24 3.59 23.68
CA GLU A 213 -6.42 3.58 24.55
C GLU A 213 -7.50 4.54 24.05
N HIS A 214 -7.10 5.73 23.59
CA HIS A 214 -8.00 6.71 23.00
C HIS A 214 -8.51 6.33 21.61
N ALA A 215 -7.62 5.89 20.72
CA ALA A 215 -7.91 5.72 19.30
C ALA A 215 -8.60 4.38 18.96
N GLU A 216 -8.31 3.30 19.70
CA GLU A 216 -8.80 1.96 19.37
C GLU A 216 -10.33 1.87 19.32
N PRO A 217 -11.12 2.42 20.27
CA PRO A 217 -12.59 2.37 20.18
C PRO A 217 -13.14 3.05 18.92
N ILE A 218 -12.57 4.20 18.53
CA ILE A 218 -12.97 4.97 17.35
C ILE A 218 -12.64 4.18 16.07
N VAL A 219 -11.44 3.60 16.02
CA VAL A 219 -10.98 2.83 14.87
C VAL A 219 -11.75 1.53 14.71
N GLN A 220 -12.09 0.84 15.80
CA GLN A 220 -12.89 -0.38 15.74
C GLN A 220 -14.31 -0.10 15.29
N GLU A 221 -14.96 0.95 15.80
CA GLU A 221 -16.29 1.36 15.31
C GLU A 221 -16.27 1.65 13.80
N LEU A 222 -15.28 2.42 13.34
CA LEU A 222 -15.11 2.72 11.92
C LEU A 222 -14.88 1.44 11.10
N PHE A 223 -14.03 0.53 11.59
CA PHE A 223 -13.73 -0.73 10.92
C PHE A 223 -14.99 -1.60 10.77
N ASP A 224 -15.78 -1.75 11.83
CA ASP A 224 -17.01 -2.53 11.81
C ASP A 224 -18.04 -1.99 10.82
N GLN A 225 -18.15 -0.66 10.71
CA GLN A 225 -19.00 -0.03 9.71
C GLN A 225 -18.49 -0.26 8.28
N PHE A 226 -17.17 -0.24 8.04
CA PHE A 226 -16.60 -0.58 6.74
C PHE A 226 -16.88 -2.03 6.34
N ILE A 227 -16.74 -2.97 7.27
CA ILE A 227 -17.04 -4.39 7.03
C ILE A 227 -18.53 -4.60 6.75
N SER A 228 -19.41 -3.88 7.46
CA SER A 228 -20.86 -3.97 7.31
C SER A 228 -21.40 -3.26 6.06
N GLY A 229 -20.61 -2.38 5.44
CA GLY A 229 -20.94 -1.65 4.23
C GLY A 229 -21.31 -0.19 4.51
N LEU A 230 -20.29 0.67 4.63
CA LEU A 230 -20.44 2.11 4.83
C LEU A 230 -20.89 2.81 3.53
N HIS A 231 -22.20 2.81 3.24
CA HIS A 231 -22.79 3.38 2.02
C HIS A 231 -23.60 4.66 2.24
N ASP A 232 -24.13 4.85 3.44
CA ASP A 232 -24.98 5.98 3.79
C ASP A 232 -24.14 7.27 3.94
N PRO A 233 -24.44 8.34 3.16
CA PRO A 233 -23.75 9.61 3.26
C PRO A 233 -23.76 10.23 4.66
N GLU A 234 -24.83 10.07 5.44
CA GLU A 234 -24.93 10.64 6.78
C GLU A 234 -23.96 9.92 7.74
N GLN A 235 -23.93 8.59 7.71
CA GLN A 235 -23.00 7.78 8.50
C GLN A 235 -21.54 8.07 8.12
N VAL A 236 -21.24 8.21 6.82
CA VAL A 236 -19.90 8.60 6.36
C VAL A 236 -19.48 9.95 6.95
N GLN A 237 -20.39 10.93 6.92
CA GLN A 237 -20.12 12.25 7.46
C GLN A 237 -19.93 12.21 8.99
N GLU A 238 -20.75 11.43 9.69
CA GLU A 238 -20.64 11.25 11.14
C GLU A 238 -19.28 10.66 11.53
N GLN A 239 -18.87 9.57 10.87
CA GLN A 239 -17.56 8.95 11.12
C GLN A 239 -16.40 9.88 10.80
N PHE A 240 -16.51 10.63 9.69
CA PHE A 240 -15.51 11.64 9.35
C PHE A 240 -15.37 12.70 10.45
N LEU A 241 -16.48 13.23 10.95
CA LEU A 241 -16.48 14.19 12.05
C LEU A 241 -15.97 13.58 13.36
N ASN A 242 -16.26 12.30 13.62
CA ASN A 242 -15.74 11.59 14.79
C ASN A 242 -14.21 11.50 14.74
N VAL A 243 -13.64 11.03 13.62
CA VAL A 243 -12.19 10.96 13.43
C VAL A 243 -11.55 12.35 13.49
N TYR A 244 -12.17 13.35 12.85
CA TYR A 244 -11.69 14.73 12.86
C TYR A 244 -11.59 15.29 14.29
N LYS A 245 -12.67 15.17 15.09
CA LYS A 245 -12.71 15.74 16.44
C LYS A 245 -11.74 15.08 17.42
N ASN A 246 -11.44 13.80 17.22
CA ASN A 246 -10.50 13.05 18.04
C ASN A 246 -9.04 13.20 17.60
N ALA A 247 -8.75 14.04 16.60
CA ALA A 247 -7.38 14.45 16.28
C ALA A 247 -6.40 13.31 15.96
N LEU A 248 -6.89 12.16 15.47
CA LEU A 248 -6.06 10.94 15.33
C LEU A 248 -4.82 11.16 14.45
N VAL A 249 -4.93 12.04 13.44
CA VAL A 249 -3.82 12.36 12.53
C VAL A 249 -2.56 12.87 13.25
N TYR A 250 -2.72 13.58 14.36
CA TYR A 250 -1.57 14.16 15.10
C TYR A 250 -0.82 13.09 15.89
N GLY A 251 -1.51 12.11 16.46
CA GLY A 251 -0.83 10.98 17.11
C GLY A 251 -0.09 10.08 16.11
N TYR A 252 -0.59 9.98 14.87
CA TYR A 252 0.15 9.31 13.79
C TYR A 252 1.42 10.07 13.40
N GLU A 253 1.37 11.40 13.34
CA GLU A 253 2.55 12.23 13.11
C GLU A 253 3.56 12.09 14.25
N GLU A 254 3.13 12.18 15.50
CA GLU A 254 4.00 12.05 16.68
C GLU A 254 4.77 10.72 16.69
N ALA A 255 4.09 9.62 16.36
CA ALA A 255 4.69 8.28 16.31
C ALA A 255 5.84 8.16 15.28
N LEU A 256 5.86 9.01 14.24
CA LEU A 256 6.89 9.01 13.21
C LEU A 256 7.88 10.18 13.38
N GLU A 257 7.45 11.34 13.87
CA GLU A 257 8.27 12.56 13.89
C GLU A 257 9.57 12.36 14.68
N GLY A 258 9.48 11.82 15.91
CA GLY A 258 10.64 11.58 16.77
C GLY A 258 11.71 10.71 16.09
N PRO A 259 11.39 9.47 15.70
CA PRO A 259 12.33 8.57 15.03
C PRO A 259 12.99 9.15 13.78
N TYR A 260 12.26 9.87 12.92
CA TYR A 260 12.84 10.45 11.71
C TYR A 260 13.69 11.69 12.00
N LYS A 261 13.30 12.50 13.00
CA LYS A 261 14.04 13.70 13.42
C LYS A 261 15.44 13.37 13.96
N GLU A 262 15.61 12.23 14.62
CA GLU A 262 16.93 11.73 15.05
C GLU A 262 17.91 11.53 13.88
N HIS A 263 17.39 11.33 12.67
CA HIS A 263 18.16 11.22 11.44
C HIS A 263 18.18 12.51 10.59
N GLY A 264 17.74 13.64 11.16
CA GLY A 264 17.68 14.93 10.47
C GLY A 264 16.61 14.98 9.37
N LEU A 265 15.61 14.08 9.40
CA LEU A 265 14.52 14.03 8.43
C LEU A 265 13.24 14.60 9.06
N ASN A 266 12.61 15.55 8.37
CA ASN A 266 11.33 16.14 8.77
C ASN A 266 10.20 15.51 7.94
N ILE A 267 9.31 14.76 8.59
CA ILE A 267 8.19 14.06 7.94
C ILE A 267 7.21 15.02 7.24
N HIS A 268 7.14 16.29 7.67
CA HIS A 268 6.28 17.30 7.05
C HIS A 268 6.85 17.87 5.75
N THR A 269 8.12 17.61 5.44
CA THR A 269 8.81 18.08 4.22
C THR A 269 9.42 16.90 3.43
N ILE A 270 8.72 15.77 3.39
CA ILE A 270 9.14 14.55 2.68
C ILE A 270 9.51 14.78 1.20
N GLU A 271 8.87 15.75 0.56
CA GLU A 271 9.10 16.13 -0.83
C GLU A 271 10.51 16.71 -1.05
N ASP A 272 11.10 17.25 0.02
CA ASP A 272 12.41 17.90 0.07
C ASP A 272 13.51 17.00 0.66
N TRP A 273 13.21 15.74 0.95
CA TRP A 273 14.21 14.82 1.47
C TRP A 273 15.35 14.58 0.46
N PRO A 274 16.58 14.30 0.95
CA PRO A 274 17.67 13.86 0.09
C PRO A 274 17.29 12.62 -0.75
N GLU A 275 17.77 12.55 -1.99
CA GLU A 275 17.44 11.44 -2.91
C GLU A 275 17.91 10.08 -2.37
N ASP A 276 19.03 10.03 -1.65
CA ASP A 276 19.54 8.84 -0.97
C ASP A 276 18.72 8.43 0.27
N ARG A 277 17.77 9.29 0.70
CA ARG A 277 16.89 9.07 1.85
C ARG A 277 15.43 8.82 1.46
N ILE A 278 15.10 8.78 0.18
CA ILE A 278 13.78 8.29 -0.27
C ILE A 278 13.62 6.86 0.25
N ASN A 279 12.44 6.54 0.79
CA ASN A 279 12.17 5.19 1.30
C ASN A 279 13.05 4.73 2.47
N PHE A 280 13.81 5.66 3.09
CA PHE A 280 14.54 5.39 4.31
C PHE A 280 13.56 5.21 5.47
N VAL A 281 13.79 4.21 6.32
CA VAL A 281 13.04 3.98 7.56
C VAL A 281 14.04 3.82 8.71
N PRO A 282 13.95 4.64 9.79
CA PRO A 282 14.78 4.50 10.97
C PRO A 282 14.72 3.09 11.57
N ASP A 283 15.85 2.54 12.02
CA ASP A 283 15.91 1.18 12.57
C ASP A 283 15.03 0.99 13.82
N SER A 284 14.84 2.06 14.60
CA SER A 284 14.02 2.10 15.81
C SER A 284 12.56 1.72 15.55
N ILE A 285 12.00 2.13 14.41
CA ILE A 285 10.64 1.75 14.00
C ILE A 285 10.63 0.62 12.98
N LYS A 286 11.64 0.52 12.10
CA LYS A 286 11.74 -0.54 11.08
C LYS A 286 11.73 -1.93 11.71
N SER A 287 12.51 -2.12 12.77
CA SER A 287 12.64 -3.39 13.48
C SER A 287 11.36 -3.88 14.14
N ILE A 288 10.36 -2.99 14.28
CA ILE A 288 9.05 -3.30 14.85
C ILE A 288 8.00 -3.43 13.73
N LEU A 289 7.93 -2.44 12.85
CA LEU A 289 6.88 -2.32 11.84
C LEU A 289 7.03 -3.31 10.69
N ALA A 290 8.24 -3.50 10.15
CA ALA A 290 8.44 -4.38 9.01
C ALA A 290 8.12 -5.85 9.38
N PRO A 291 8.60 -6.40 10.52
CA PRO A 291 8.20 -7.74 10.95
C PRO A 291 6.70 -7.87 11.22
N ALA A 292 6.03 -6.82 11.74
CA ALA A 292 4.59 -6.85 11.97
C ALA A 292 3.80 -6.95 10.65
N LEU A 293 4.20 -6.23 9.61
CA LEU A 293 3.62 -6.32 8.27
C LEU A 293 3.82 -7.71 7.68
N GLU A 294 5.05 -8.25 7.75
CA GLU A 294 5.36 -9.59 7.26
C GLU A 294 4.62 -10.69 8.05
N ALA A 295 4.48 -10.53 9.36
CA ALA A 295 3.80 -11.47 10.25
C ALA A 295 2.35 -11.71 9.81
N LYS A 296 1.66 -10.70 9.29
CA LYS A 296 0.28 -10.85 8.79
C LYS A 296 0.21 -11.83 7.62
N PHE A 297 1.08 -11.70 6.62
CA PHE A 297 1.12 -12.61 5.47
C PHE A 297 1.65 -14.00 5.86
N ASN A 298 2.60 -14.05 6.79
CA ASN A 298 3.08 -15.31 7.36
C ASN A 298 1.98 -16.07 8.10
N TRP A 299 1.08 -15.36 8.77
CA TRP A 299 -0.05 -15.96 9.45
C TRP A 299 -1.10 -16.52 8.48
N PHE A 300 -1.45 -15.79 7.41
CA PHE A 300 -2.31 -16.33 6.34
C PHE A 300 -1.73 -17.62 5.74
N ARG A 301 -0.43 -17.61 5.41
CA ARG A 301 0.28 -18.78 4.88
C ARG A 301 0.19 -19.99 5.81
N LYS A 302 0.40 -19.79 7.12
CA LYS A 302 0.31 -20.85 8.13
C LYS A 302 -1.10 -21.44 8.21
N ASN A 303 -2.14 -20.60 8.17
CA ASN A 303 -3.52 -21.07 8.26
C ASN A 303 -3.99 -21.77 6.99
N LEU A 304 -3.59 -21.29 5.80
CA LEU A 304 -3.86 -21.99 4.54
C LEU A 304 -3.24 -23.40 4.53
N ALA A 305 -1.99 -23.53 4.97
CA ALA A 305 -1.31 -24.82 5.05
C ALA A 305 -2.03 -25.82 5.99
N ARG A 306 -2.70 -25.33 7.04
CA ARG A 306 -3.49 -26.17 7.97
C ARG A 306 -4.81 -26.65 7.38
N GLN A 307 -5.35 -26.00 6.34
CA GLN A 307 -6.60 -26.41 5.69
C GLN A 307 -6.40 -27.47 4.59
N THR A 308 -5.17 -27.58 4.09
CA THR A 308 -4.77 -28.58 3.09
C THR A 308 -4.33 -29.92 3.69
N HIS A 309 -4.38 -30.06 5.02
CA HIS A 309 -4.11 -31.28 5.78
C HIS A 309 -5.35 -31.70 6.57
#